data_AF-A0A7Y5DIN7-F1
#
_entry.id   AF-A0A7Y5DIN7-F1
#
_cell.length_a   1.000
_cell.length_b   1.000
_cell.length_c   1.000
_cell.angle_alpha   90.00
_cell.angle_beta   90.00
_cell.angle_gamma   90.00
#
_symmetry.space_group_name_H-M   'P 1'
#
loop_
_entity.id
_entity.type
_entity.pdbx_description
1 polymer ?
#
loop_
_entity_poly.entity_id
_entity_poly.type
_entity_poly.pdbx_seq_one_letter_code
_entity_poly.pdbx_strand_id
1 'polypeptide(L)' 'MPIAENLLNRQFNPSRPNQIWVADITYIHTDEGWLFGETTSHSTKLANYASQVAGYLAAIKDLYSCEIVGWAMDKQ' A
#
# COMPACT_ATOMS: atom_id res chain seq x y z
N MET A 1 22.40 16.28 -10.69
CA MET A 1 21.27 16.64 -9.80
C MET A 1 21.80 16.81 -8.39
N PRO A 2 21.45 17.89 -7.65
CA PRO A 2 21.84 18.01 -6.25
C PRO A 2 21.07 16.99 -5.40
N ILE A 3 21.72 16.48 -4.35
CA ILE A 3 21.09 15.61 -3.35
C ILE A 3 20.31 16.50 -2.38
N ALA A 4 19.05 16.16 -2.10
CA ALA A 4 18.25 16.88 -1.12
C ALA A 4 18.80 16.67 0.30
N GLU A 5 18.72 17.71 1.13
CA GLU A 5 19.19 17.66 2.51
C GLU A 5 18.29 16.76 3.38
N ASN A 6 18.91 15.96 4.26
CA ASN A 6 18.18 15.17 5.24
C ASN A 6 17.74 16.06 6.41
N LEU A 7 16.57 16.67 6.27
CA LEU A 7 15.98 17.56 7.27
C LEU A 7 15.70 16.87 8.61
N LEU A 8 15.44 15.56 8.61
CA LEU A 8 15.10 14.79 9.80
C LEU A 8 16.31 14.47 10.66
N ASN A 9 17.48 14.23 10.04
CA ASN A 9 18.74 13.89 10.69
C ASN A 9 18.60 12.85 11.84
N ARG A 10 17.78 11.82 11.62
CA ARG A 10 17.44 10.74 12.59
C ARG A 10 16.77 11.21 13.90
N GLN A 11 16.16 12.39 13.92
CA GLN A 11 15.41 12.90 15.06
C GLN A 11 13.95 12.44 14.99
N PHE A 12 13.63 11.30 15.61
CA PHE A 12 12.29 10.69 15.54
C PHE A 12 11.38 11.03 16.73
N ASN A 13 11.63 12.15 17.42
CA ASN A 13 10.86 12.58 18.60
C ASN A 13 10.27 13.99 18.40
N PRO A 14 9.19 14.13 17.60
CA PRO A 14 8.54 15.43 17.39
C PRO A 14 7.99 16.00 18.70
N SER A 15 7.89 17.33 18.79
CA SER A 15 7.37 18.01 19.99
C SER A 15 5.87 18.27 19.94
N ARG A 16 5.24 18.15 18.75
CA ARG A 16 3.81 18.33 18.49
C ARG A 16 3.32 17.45 17.32
N PRO A 17 2.00 17.24 17.18
CA PRO A 17 1.43 16.57 16.01
C PRO A 17 1.74 17.30 14.69
N ASN A 18 1.65 16.58 13.56
CA ASN A 18 1.80 17.10 12.19
C ASN A 18 3.19 17.69 11.88
N GLN A 19 4.23 17.23 12.57
CA GLN A 19 5.61 17.68 12.34
C GLN A 19 6.43 16.65 11.57
N ILE A 20 6.26 15.36 11.88
CA ILE A 20 7.04 14.27 11.30
C ILE A 20 6.10 13.08 11.10
N TRP A 21 6.04 12.59 9.87
CA TRP A 21 5.29 11.39 9.51
C TRP A 21 6.24 10.30 9.05
N VAL A 22 5.87 9.05 9.33
CA VAL A 22 6.49 7.86 8.74
C VAL A 22 5.50 7.17 7.82
N ALA A 23 5.99 6.61 6.72
CA ALA A 23 5.18 5.85 5.79
C ALA A 23 5.80 4.48 5.56
N ASP A 24 4.96 3.46 5.61
CA ASP A 24 5.32 2.10 5.24
C ASP A 24 4.51 1.70 4.01
N ILE A 25 5.16 1.05 3.05
CA ILE A 25 4.53 0.51 1.84
C ILE A 25 4.67 -1.00 1.90
N THR A 26 3.52 -1.68 2.01
CA THR A 26 3.43 -3.13 2.04
C THR A 26 2.78 -3.60 0.76
N TYR A 27 3.46 -4.52 0.09
CA TYR A 27 2.87 -5.26 -1.01
C TYR A 27 2.01 -6.40 -0.43
N ILE A 28 0.74 -6.47 -0.82
CA ILE A 28 -0.18 -7.53 -0.40
C ILE A 28 -0.55 -8.35 -1.64
N HIS A 29 -0.07 -9.59 -1.69
CA HIS A 29 -0.61 -10.59 -2.60
C HIS A 29 -2.01 -10.98 -2.10
N THR A 30 -3.07 -10.79 -2.90
CA THR A 30 -4.37 -11.41 -2.60
C THR A 30 -4.61 -12.58 -3.54
N ASP A 31 -4.96 -13.73 -2.97
CA ASP A 31 -5.26 -14.97 -3.69
C ASP A 31 -6.75 -15.05 -4.12
N GLU A 32 -7.37 -13.91 -4.44
CA GLU A 32 -8.78 -13.88 -4.87
C GLU A 32 -8.93 -14.41 -6.31
N GLY A 33 -8.88 -15.73 -6.47
CA GLY A 33 -9.07 -16.33 -7.79
C GLY A 33 -9.02 -17.86 -7.92
N TRP A 34 -9.72 -18.66 -7.10
CA TRP A 34 -10.07 -20.05 -7.49
C TRP A 34 -11.44 -20.50 -6.96
N LEU A 35 -12.47 -20.43 -7.81
CA LEU A 35 -13.60 -21.36 -7.80
C LEU A 35 -13.77 -21.90 -9.22
N PHE A 36 -12.90 -22.83 -9.62
CA PHE A 36 -13.19 -23.68 -10.77
C PHE A 36 -14.27 -24.69 -10.36
N GLY A 37 -15.52 -24.26 -10.40
CA GLY A 37 -16.65 -25.15 -10.63
C GLY A 37 -16.77 -25.35 -12.14
N GLU A 38 -16.60 -26.57 -12.60
CA GLU A 38 -16.53 -26.93 -14.01
C GLU A 38 -17.75 -26.48 -14.82
N THR A 39 -17.51 -26.31 -16.13
CA THR A 39 -18.49 -26.04 -17.21
C THR A 39 -18.90 -24.58 -17.37
N THR A 40 -18.29 -23.87 -18.32
CA THR A 40 -18.93 -23.46 -19.59
C THR A 40 -17.91 -22.77 -20.50
N SER A 41 -17.75 -23.31 -21.70
CA SER A 41 -16.92 -22.82 -22.80
C SER A 41 -17.29 -21.40 -23.27
N HIS A 42 -16.79 -20.35 -22.62
CA HIS A 42 -16.67 -18.97 -23.17
C HIS A 42 -15.49 -18.23 -22.50
N SER A 43 -14.34 -18.91 -22.40
CA SER A 43 -13.19 -18.48 -21.58
C SER A 43 -12.13 -17.72 -22.40
N THR A 44 -12.22 -16.40 -22.36
CA THR A 44 -11.04 -15.52 -22.56
C THR A 44 -11.17 -14.22 -21.77
N LYS A 45 -12.40 -13.78 -21.46
CA LYS A 45 -12.65 -12.62 -20.57
C LYS A 45 -12.48 -12.92 -19.08
N LEU A 46 -12.74 -14.15 -18.63
CA LEU A 46 -12.69 -14.50 -17.20
C LEU A 46 -11.28 -14.83 -16.70
N ALA A 47 -10.41 -15.39 -17.56
CA ALA A 47 -9.03 -15.70 -17.20
C ALA A 47 -8.19 -14.45 -16.87
N ASN A 48 -8.53 -13.29 -17.45
CA ASN A 48 -7.87 -12.02 -17.17
C ASN A 48 -8.36 -11.33 -15.89
N TYR A 49 -9.53 -11.70 -15.36
CA TYR A 49 -10.07 -11.13 -14.12
C TYR A 49 -9.45 -11.78 -12.88
N ALA A 50 -9.02 -13.05 -12.98
CA ALA A 50 -8.44 -13.82 -11.88
C ALA A 50 -6.92 -13.62 -11.70
N SER A 51 -6.26 -12.82 -12.56
CA SER A 51 -4.80 -12.61 -12.53
C SER A 51 -4.35 -11.23 -12.02
N GLN A 52 -5.27 -10.34 -11.63
CA GLN A 52 -4.98 -8.92 -11.36
C GLN A 52 -5.43 -8.46 -9.98
N VAL A 53 -5.01 -9.13 -8.91
CA VAL A 53 -5.31 -8.68 -7.53
C VAL A 53 -4.06 -8.55 -6.65
N ALA A 54 -2.95 -8.21 -7.29
CA ALA A 54 -1.79 -7.66 -6.59
C ALA A 54 -2.07 -6.20 -6.21
N GLY A 55 -2.10 -5.89 -4.91
CA GLY A 55 -2.33 -4.53 -4.42
C GLY A 55 -1.19 -4.00 -3.57
N TYR A 56 -0.96 -2.69 -3.63
CA TYR A 56 -0.09 -1.99 -2.67
C TYR A 56 -0.94 -1.33 -1.59
N LEU A 57 -0.53 -1.47 -0.34
CA LEU A 57 -1.04 -0.71 0.78
C LEU A 57 0.05 0.26 1.27
N ALA A 58 -0.25 1.54 1.30
CA ALA A 58 0.55 2.53 1.98
C ALA A 58 -0.21 3.09 3.19
N ALA A 59 0.45 3.18 4.33
CA ALA A 59 -0.09 3.83 5.53
C ALA A 59 0.86 4.91 6.03
N ILE A 60 0.30 6.06 6.45
CA ILE A 60 1.04 7.20 6.97
C ILE A 60 0.69 7.35 8.45
N LYS A 61 1.71 7.33 9.31
CA LYS A 61 1.59 7.48 10.75
C LYS A 61 2.24 8.77 11.24
N ASP A 62 1.52 9.51 12.07
CA ASP A 62 2.09 10.62 12.82
C ASP A 62 2.94 10.11 13.99
N LEU A 63 4.19 10.55 14.04
CA LEU A 63 5.14 10.07 15.06
C LEU A 63 4.87 10.64 16.45
N TYR A 64 4.17 11.78 16.56
CA TYR A 64 3.83 12.35 17.86
C TYR A 64 2.62 11.63 18.47
N SER A 65 1.50 11.55 17.75
CA SER A 65 0.27 10.95 18.27
C SER A 65 0.25 9.43 18.14
N CYS A 66 1.15 8.86 17.34
CA CYS A 66 1.15 7.45 16.97
C CYS A 66 -0.14 6.99 16.27
N GLU A 67 -0.86 7.90 15.62
CA GLU A 67 -2.09 7.59 14.88
C GLU A 67 -1.86 7.50 13.37
N ILE A 68 -2.65 6.68 12.69
CA ILE A 68 -2.69 6.65 11.23
C ILE A 68 -3.46 7.88 10.75
N VAL A 69 -2.79 8.71 9.96
CA VAL A 69 -3.36 9.97 9.44
C VAL A 69 -3.72 9.89 7.95
N GLY A 70 -3.28 8.83 7.26
CA GLY A 70 -3.61 8.62 5.86
C GLY A 70 -3.30 7.20 5.40
N TRP A 71 -3.97 6.78 4.33
CA TRP A 71 -3.72 5.50 3.68
C TRP A 71 -4.08 5.59 2.20
N ALA A 72 -3.45 4.75 1.39
CA ALA A 72 -3.75 4.59 -0.03
C ALA A 72 -3.67 3.12 -0.41
N MET A 73 -4.56 2.71 -1.32
CA MET A 73 -4.64 1.37 -1.88
C MET A 73 -4.75 1.49 -3.38
N ASP A 74 -3.95 0.73 -4.11
CA ASP A 74 -4.04 0.64 -5.57
C ASP A 74 -4.12 -0.82 -6.02
N LYS A 75 -4.87 -1.06 -7.10
CA LYS A 75 -4.93 -2.35 -7.80
C LYS A 75 -4.21 -2.14 -9.12
N GLN A 76 -3.13 -2.90 -9.35
CA GLN A 76 -2.40 -2.83 -10.63
C GLN A 76 -3.26 -3.28 -11.81
#